data_AF-A0A3D0P9Z6-F1
#
_entry.id   AF-A0A3D0P9Z6-F1
#
_cell.length_a   1.000
_cell.length_b   1.000
_cell.length_c   1.000
_cell.angle_alpha   90.00
_cell.angle_beta   90.00
_cell.angle_gamma   90.00
#
_symmetry.space_group_name_H-M   'P 1'
#
loop_
_entity.id
_entity.type
_entity.pdbx_description
1 polymer ?
#
loop_
_entity_poly.entity_id
_entity_poly.type
_entity_poly.pdbx_seq_one_letter_code
_entity_poly.pdbx_strand_id
1 'polypeptide(L)'
;MRPNQPDGPRHALAAGRWVKWIGGASNHDLAALEDLAALAALAGADCLDVAADGAVVAAVRRGMDWAQQHGRPSRPWLMVSLSDGEDPHFRKAWFDPSRCPADCPRPCAKVCPPLAIPAQGPVLAERCYGCGRCLPVCPLGLIEERSMAL
;
A
#
# COMPACT_ATOMS: atom_id res chain seq x y z
N MET A 1 -29.94 26.35 3.21
CA MET A 1 -29.20 25.15 3.65
C MET A 1 -30.00 23.94 3.25
N ARG A 2 -29.46 23.02 2.44
CA ARG A 2 -30.14 21.73 2.19
C ARG A 2 -29.76 20.82 3.36
N PRO A 3 -30.69 20.50 4.28
CA PRO A 3 -30.41 19.51 5.29
C PRO A 3 -30.30 18.15 4.58
N ASN A 4 -29.36 17.33 5.02
CA ASN A 4 -29.32 15.88 4.73
C ASN A 4 -28.68 15.42 3.41
N GLN A 5 -27.55 16.00 3.00
CA GLN A 5 -26.64 15.30 2.09
C GLN A 5 -25.64 14.51 2.95
N PRO A 6 -25.46 13.19 2.76
CA PRO A 6 -24.48 12.44 3.54
C PRO A 6 -23.10 13.07 3.37
N ASP A 7 -22.36 13.16 4.48
CA ASP A 7 -20.97 13.64 4.54
C ASP A 7 -20.10 12.69 3.71
N GLY A 8 -20.09 12.91 2.39
CA GLY A 8 -19.33 12.13 1.43
C GLY A 8 -18.09 12.88 0.95
N PRO A 9 -17.25 12.22 0.12
CA PRO A 9 -15.92 12.72 -0.23
C PRO A 9 -15.94 14.17 -0.75
N ARG A 10 -16.91 14.52 -1.60
CA ARG A 10 -17.04 15.88 -2.15
C ARG A 10 -17.26 16.94 -1.08
N HIS A 11 -18.06 16.64 -0.05
CA HIS A 11 -18.32 17.59 1.04
C HIS A 11 -17.10 17.70 1.95
N ALA A 12 -16.47 16.58 2.30
CA ALA A 12 -15.23 16.56 3.09
C ALA A 12 -14.12 17.39 2.43
N LEU A 13 -13.98 17.28 1.10
CA LEU A 13 -13.04 18.09 0.32
C LEU A 13 -13.37 19.58 0.40
N ALA A 14 -14.62 19.97 0.17
CA ALA A 14 -15.06 21.36 0.21
C ALA A 14 -14.94 21.99 1.61
N ALA A 15 -15.11 21.19 2.66
CA ALA A 15 -15.02 21.61 4.06
C ALA A 15 -13.60 21.55 4.65
N GLY A 16 -12.59 21.09 3.89
CA GLY A 16 -11.21 20.95 4.37
C GLY A 16 -11.02 19.86 5.43
N ARG A 17 -11.91 18.85 5.49
CA ARG A 17 -11.86 17.72 6.44
C ARG A 17 -11.48 16.40 5.78
N TRP A 18 -10.94 16.45 4.57
CA TRP A 18 -10.68 15.30 3.72
C TRP A 18 -9.64 14.33 4.31
N VAL A 19 -9.98 13.04 4.33
CA VAL A 19 -9.05 11.98 4.73
C VAL A 19 -8.72 11.07 3.55
N LYS A 20 -7.44 11.02 3.18
CA LYS A 20 -6.89 10.10 2.18
C LYS A 20 -6.13 8.98 2.86
N TRP A 21 -6.53 7.73 2.63
CA TRP A 21 -5.72 6.57 2.98
C TRP A 21 -4.81 6.19 1.82
N ILE A 22 -3.53 5.95 2.09
CA ILE A 22 -2.50 5.62 1.09
C ILE A 22 -2.15 4.14 1.26
N GLY A 23 -2.62 3.30 0.35
CA GLY A 23 -2.34 1.87 0.29
C GLY A 23 -0.98 1.52 -0.34
N GLY A 24 -0.33 2.51 -0.98
CA GLY A 24 0.97 2.41 -1.63
C GLY A 24 0.86 2.08 -3.12
N ALA A 25 1.42 2.95 -3.96
CA ALA A 25 1.36 2.83 -5.42
C ALA A 25 2.08 1.60 -5.99
N SER A 26 2.91 0.94 -5.18
CA SER A 26 3.56 -0.33 -5.53
C SER A 26 3.11 -1.49 -4.67
N ASN A 27 2.15 -1.33 -3.77
CA ASN A 27 1.67 -2.44 -2.95
C ASN A 27 0.72 -3.32 -3.77
N HIS A 28 0.99 -4.63 -3.80
CA HIS A 28 0.20 -5.64 -4.52
C HIS A 28 -0.23 -6.80 -3.59
N ASP A 29 -0.13 -6.64 -2.27
CA ASP A 29 -0.70 -7.61 -1.32
C ASP A 29 -2.24 -7.50 -1.33
N LEU A 30 -2.88 -8.26 -2.20
CA LEU A 30 -4.32 -8.18 -2.45
C LEU A 30 -5.16 -8.42 -1.21
N ALA A 31 -4.76 -9.41 -0.39
CA ALA A 31 -5.49 -9.75 0.84
C ALA A 31 -5.41 -8.61 1.85
N ALA A 32 -4.19 -8.10 2.10
CA ALA A 32 -4.01 -6.98 3.02
C ALA A 32 -4.70 -5.70 2.51
N LEU A 33 -4.64 -5.42 1.21
CA LEU A 33 -5.26 -4.25 0.61
C LEU A 33 -6.79 -4.28 0.72
N GLU A 34 -7.42 -5.44 0.55
CA GLU A 34 -8.86 -5.61 0.74
C GLU A 34 -9.28 -5.32 2.18
N ASP A 35 -8.63 -5.95 3.16
CA ASP A 35 -8.90 -5.76 4.59
C ASP A 35 -8.65 -4.31 5.04
N LEU A 36 -7.52 -3.74 4.63
CA LEU A 36 -7.17 -2.36 4.99
C LEU A 36 -8.09 -1.34 4.32
N ALA A 37 -8.51 -1.59 3.07
CA ALA A 37 -9.48 -0.74 2.39
C ALA A 37 -10.84 -0.77 3.10
N ALA A 38 -11.28 -1.95 3.55
CA ALA A 38 -12.50 -2.11 4.33
C ALA A 38 -12.45 -1.30 5.63
N LEU A 39 -11.37 -1.45 6.41
CA LEU A 39 -11.18 -0.72 7.66
C LEU A 39 -11.04 0.79 7.44
N ALA A 40 -10.25 1.22 6.46
CA ALA A 40 -10.05 2.64 6.16
C ALA A 40 -11.36 3.30 5.70
N ALA A 41 -12.12 2.63 4.82
CA ALA A 41 -13.41 3.12 4.37
C ALA A 41 -14.42 3.21 5.53
N LEU A 42 -14.48 2.19 6.39
CA LEU A 42 -15.36 2.18 7.56
C LEU A 42 -14.98 3.26 8.58
N ALA A 43 -13.68 3.50 8.78
CA ALA A 43 -13.15 4.55 9.64
C ALA A 43 -13.40 5.98 9.12
N GLY A 44 -13.92 6.10 7.89
CA GLY A 44 -14.34 7.38 7.34
C GLY A 44 -13.39 7.99 6.31
N ALA A 45 -12.45 7.22 5.77
CA ALA A 45 -11.63 7.70 4.65
C ALA A 45 -12.55 8.14 3.49
N ASP A 46 -12.20 9.28 2.90
CA ASP A 46 -12.91 9.87 1.76
C ASP A 46 -12.33 9.39 0.43
N CYS A 47 -11.06 8.97 0.45
CA CYS A 47 -10.39 8.41 -0.71
C CYS A 47 -9.35 7.37 -0.32
N LEU A 48 -9.33 6.29 -1.10
CA LEU A 48 -8.31 5.25 -1.04
C LEU A 48 -7.41 5.37 -2.26
N ASP A 49 -6.10 5.41 -2.05
CA ASP A 49 -5.07 5.57 -3.10
C ASP A 49 -4.18 4.33 -3.21
N VAL A 50 -4.15 3.73 -4.39
CA VAL A 50 -3.61 2.38 -4.62
C VAL A 50 -2.89 2.28 -5.97
N ALA A 51 -2.17 1.17 -6.16
CA ALA A 51 -1.46 0.86 -7.39
C ALA A 51 -2.40 0.80 -8.63
N ALA A 52 -1.87 1.20 -9.79
CA ALA A 52 -2.52 1.07 -11.09
C ALA A 52 -2.54 -0.37 -11.63
N ASP A 53 -3.07 -1.29 -10.84
CA ASP A 53 -3.23 -2.70 -11.19
C ASP A 53 -4.70 -3.13 -11.06
N GLY A 54 -5.19 -3.91 -12.02
CA GLY A 54 -6.59 -4.33 -12.07
C GLY A 54 -7.01 -5.20 -10.90
N ALA A 55 -6.13 -6.10 -10.43
CA ALA A 55 -6.39 -6.97 -9.29
C ALA A 55 -6.37 -6.17 -7.98
N VAL A 56 -5.46 -5.21 -7.84
CA VAL A 56 -5.44 -4.27 -6.71
C VAL A 56 -6.73 -3.45 -6.65
N VAL A 57 -7.15 -2.86 -7.77
CA VAL A 57 -8.41 -2.10 -7.87
C VAL A 57 -9.61 -2.97 -7.50
N ALA A 58 -9.65 -4.22 -7.96
CA ALA A 58 -10.74 -5.15 -7.64
C ALA A 58 -10.78 -5.49 -6.13
N ALA A 59 -9.63 -5.77 -5.51
CA ALA A 59 -9.53 -6.05 -4.08
C ALA A 59 -10.01 -4.87 -3.22
N VAL A 60 -9.54 -3.67 -3.56
CA VAL A 60 -9.89 -2.45 -2.83
C VAL A 60 -11.38 -2.12 -2.96
N ARG A 61 -11.97 -2.37 -4.15
CA ARG A 61 -13.43 -2.21 -4.35
C ARG A 61 -14.24 -3.18 -3.50
N ARG A 62 -13.81 -4.43 -3.31
CA ARG A 62 -14.47 -5.38 -2.39
C ARG A 62 -14.43 -4.87 -0.95
N GLY A 63 -13.31 -4.33 -0.50
CA GLY A 63 -13.21 -3.70 0.82
C GLY A 63 -14.16 -2.49 0.98
N MET A 64 -14.25 -1.64 -0.04
CA MET A 64 -15.24 -0.53 -0.06
C MET A 64 -16.68 -1.03 -0.01
N ASP A 65 -17.02 -2.06 -0.80
CA ASP A 65 -18.36 -2.67 -0.83
C ASP A 65 -18.73 -3.22 0.54
N TRP A 66 -17.80 -3.94 1.17
CA TRP A 66 -17.94 -4.45 2.53
C TRP A 66 -18.20 -3.31 3.53
N ALA A 67 -17.44 -2.22 3.48
CA ALA A 67 -17.63 -1.10 4.40
C ALA A 67 -19.02 -0.44 4.23
N GLN A 68 -19.53 -0.34 3.01
CA GLN A 68 -20.88 0.17 2.74
C GLN A 68 -21.96 -0.75 3.34
N GLN A 69 -21.80 -2.07 3.19
CA GLN A 69 -22.70 -3.05 3.81
C GLN A 69 -22.69 -2.97 5.35
N HIS A 70 -21.58 -2.50 5.94
CA HIS A 70 -21.39 -2.35 7.38
C HIS A 70 -21.63 -0.92 7.91
N GLY A 71 -22.37 -0.10 7.17
CA GLY A 71 -22.88 1.18 7.66
C GLY A 71 -22.08 2.41 7.26
N ARG A 72 -21.10 2.31 6.36
CA ARG A 72 -20.47 3.50 5.75
C ARG A 72 -21.49 4.22 4.85
N PRO A 73 -21.92 5.45 5.18
CA PRO A 73 -23.00 6.13 4.45
C PRO A 73 -22.63 6.55 3.01
N SER A 74 -21.35 6.79 2.75
CA SER A 74 -20.87 7.26 1.45
C SER A 74 -19.66 6.46 1.00
N ARG A 75 -19.69 5.99 -0.25
CA ARG A 75 -18.53 5.32 -0.85
C ARG A 75 -17.35 6.30 -0.98
N PRO A 76 -16.14 5.95 -0.52
CA PRO A 76 -14.94 6.73 -0.79
C PRO A 76 -14.63 6.78 -2.30
N TRP A 77 -13.87 7.78 -2.71
CA TRP A 77 -13.26 7.80 -4.03
C TRP A 77 -12.11 6.80 -4.11
N LEU A 78 -11.89 6.25 -5.30
CA LEU A 78 -10.72 5.43 -5.60
C LEU A 78 -9.75 6.25 -6.45
N MET A 79 -8.58 6.52 -5.91
CA MET A 79 -7.46 7.12 -6.62
C MET A 79 -6.52 6.00 -7.06
N VAL A 80 -6.07 6.07 -8.30
CA VAL A 80 -5.20 5.07 -8.91
C VAL A 80 -3.91 5.76 -9.33
N SER A 81 -2.80 5.35 -8.72
CA SER A 81 -1.49 5.95 -8.92
C SER A 81 -0.74 5.24 -10.05
N LEU A 82 -0.55 5.95 -11.17
CA LEU A 82 0.21 5.50 -12.33
C LEU A 82 1.69 5.86 -12.18
N SER A 83 2.57 4.94 -12.59
CA SER A 83 4.01 5.20 -12.67
C SER A 83 4.37 5.73 -14.05
N ASP A 84 5.31 6.69 -14.11
CA ASP A 84 5.96 7.12 -15.36
C ASP A 84 7.24 6.28 -15.66
N GLY A 85 7.15 4.96 -15.42
CA GLY A 85 8.22 4.00 -15.70
C GLY A 85 9.41 4.06 -14.73
N GLU A 86 10.31 5.03 -14.91
CA GLU A 86 11.53 5.19 -14.11
C GLU A 86 11.31 5.94 -12.78
N ASP A 87 10.08 5.95 -12.26
CA ASP A 87 9.77 6.68 -11.05
C ASP A 87 10.42 6.00 -9.82
N PRO A 88 11.32 6.70 -9.09
CA PRO A 88 11.91 6.23 -7.84
C PRO A 88 10.91 5.70 -6.81
N HIS A 89 9.68 6.23 -6.79
CA HIS A 89 8.63 5.83 -5.87
C HIS A 89 8.07 4.44 -6.16
N PHE A 90 8.39 3.84 -7.32
CA PHE A 90 7.92 2.52 -7.73
C PHE A 90 8.99 1.42 -7.66
N ARG A 91 10.14 1.72 -7.05
CA ARG A 91 11.21 0.74 -6.86
C ARG A 91 10.91 -0.17 -5.68
N LYS A 92 11.27 -1.44 -5.81
CA LYS A 92 11.15 -2.45 -4.76
C LYS A 92 12.53 -2.92 -4.33
N ALA A 93 12.63 -3.30 -3.06
CA ALA A 93 13.82 -3.96 -2.54
C ALA A 93 13.98 -5.35 -3.17
N TRP A 94 15.20 -5.70 -3.55
CA TRP A 94 15.56 -7.02 -4.05
C TRP A 94 16.96 -7.40 -3.55
N PHE A 95 17.17 -8.69 -3.27
CA PHE A 95 18.50 -9.25 -3.06
C PHE A 95 18.49 -10.74 -3.43
N ASP A 96 19.66 -11.28 -3.78
CA ASP A 96 19.85 -12.72 -3.93
C ASP A 96 19.96 -13.37 -2.53
N PRO A 97 18.99 -14.22 -2.12
CA PRO A 97 19.00 -14.83 -0.81
C PRO A 97 20.19 -15.77 -0.58
N SER A 98 20.83 -16.31 -1.64
CA SER A 98 22.02 -17.16 -1.53
C SER A 98 23.27 -16.38 -1.11
N ARG A 99 23.28 -15.06 -1.33
CA ARG A 99 24.36 -14.16 -0.91
C ARG A 99 24.20 -13.65 0.52
N CYS A 100 23.04 -13.87 1.14
CA CYS A 100 22.77 -13.46 2.51
C CYS A 100 23.23 -14.57 3.48
N PRO A 101 24.16 -14.29 4.42
CA PRO A 101 24.65 -15.31 5.34
C PRO A 101 23.52 -15.95 6.16
N ALA A 102 23.62 -17.26 6.41
CA ALA A 102 22.63 -18.01 7.18
C ALA A 102 22.51 -17.52 8.64
N ASP A 103 23.59 -16.95 9.18
CA ASP A 103 23.69 -16.37 10.52
C ASP A 103 23.40 -14.86 10.56
N CYS A 104 22.99 -14.26 9.44
CA CYS A 104 22.64 -12.85 9.39
C CYS A 104 21.45 -12.54 10.33
N PRO A 105 21.55 -11.58 11.25
CA PRO A 105 20.46 -11.23 12.17
C PRO A 105 19.28 -10.50 11.50
N ARG A 106 19.35 -10.31 10.18
CA ARG A 106 18.36 -9.64 9.31
C ARG A 106 17.77 -8.36 9.90
N PRO A 107 18.58 -7.31 10.13
CA PRO A 107 18.07 -6.00 10.53
C PRO A 107 17.09 -5.42 9.48
N CYS A 108 17.31 -5.72 8.19
CA CYS A 108 16.42 -5.36 7.10
C CYS A 108 14.98 -5.90 7.27
N ALA A 109 14.81 -7.11 7.82
CA ALA A 109 13.50 -7.67 8.13
C ALA A 109 12.80 -6.90 9.26
N LYS A 110 13.54 -6.58 10.33
CA LYS A 110 13.03 -5.88 11.51
C LYS A 110 12.51 -4.48 11.20
N VAL A 111 13.15 -3.78 10.24
CA VAL A 111 12.76 -2.40 9.88
C VAL A 111 11.73 -2.34 8.75
N CYS A 112 11.39 -3.47 8.12
CA CYS A 112 10.49 -3.52 6.96
C CYS A 112 9.03 -3.37 7.41
N PRO A 113 8.37 -2.22 7.20
CA PRO A 113 7.02 -2.01 7.73
C PRO A 113 5.96 -2.98 7.18
N PRO A 114 5.94 -3.35 5.87
CA PRO A 114 4.97 -4.29 5.35
C PRO A 114 5.38 -5.75 5.56
N LEU A 115 6.44 -6.03 6.34
CA LEU A 115 6.98 -7.38 6.54
C LEU A 115 7.29 -8.10 5.21
N ALA A 116 7.71 -7.34 4.20
CA ALA A 116 8.07 -7.88 2.89
C ALA A 116 9.39 -8.66 2.92
N ILE A 117 10.22 -8.50 3.96
CA ILE A 117 11.46 -9.27 4.13
C ILE A 117 11.22 -10.28 5.26
N PRO A 118 11.05 -11.58 4.95
CA PRO A 118 10.89 -12.63 5.95
C PRO A 118 12.17 -12.86 6.76
N ALA A 119 12.07 -13.60 7.85
CA ALA A 119 13.23 -13.99 8.66
C ALA A 119 14.22 -14.89 7.89
N GLN A 120 13.76 -15.62 6.88
CA GLN A 120 14.57 -16.41 5.95
C GLN A 120 13.96 -16.32 4.54
N GLY A 121 14.80 -16.40 3.49
CA GLY A 121 14.35 -16.31 2.09
C GLY A 121 14.43 -14.90 1.48
N PRO A 122 13.87 -14.71 0.26
CA PRO A 122 13.93 -13.47 -0.52
C PRO A 122 12.89 -12.42 -0.07
N VAL A 123 12.93 -11.24 -0.68
CA VAL A 123 11.87 -10.22 -0.53
C VAL A 123 10.58 -10.71 -1.20
N LEU A 124 9.46 -10.60 -0.49
CA LEU A 124 8.09 -10.73 -1.00
C LEU A 124 7.74 -9.45 -1.77
N ALA A 125 7.94 -9.48 -3.08
CA ALA A 125 7.84 -8.30 -3.93
C ALA A 125 6.45 -7.65 -3.85
N GLU A 126 5.39 -8.45 -3.78
CA GLU A 126 4.00 -8.01 -3.68
C GLU A 126 3.73 -7.13 -2.47
N ARG A 127 4.40 -7.38 -1.33
CA ARG A 127 4.27 -6.58 -0.09
C ARG A 127 5.15 -5.35 -0.07
N CYS A 128 6.26 -5.38 -0.80
CA CYS A 128 7.26 -4.31 -0.74
C CYS A 128 6.74 -3.04 -1.44
N TYR A 129 6.37 -2.01 -0.70
CA TYR A 129 5.94 -0.74 -1.31
C TYR A 129 7.08 0.26 -1.56
N GLY A 130 8.35 -0.14 -1.45
CA GLY A 130 9.47 0.72 -1.84
C GLY A 130 9.95 1.74 -0.82
N CYS A 131 9.69 1.57 0.48
CA CYS A 131 10.08 2.55 1.51
C CYS A 131 11.59 2.81 1.68
N GLY A 132 12.45 2.00 1.08
CA GLY A 132 13.90 2.10 1.18
C GLY A 132 14.54 1.82 2.54
N ARG A 133 13.76 1.66 3.64
CA ARG A 133 14.29 1.50 5.01
C ARG A 133 15.25 0.34 5.21
N CYS A 134 15.10 -0.71 4.40
CA CYS A 134 15.95 -1.89 4.48
C CYS A 134 17.36 -1.68 3.90
N LEU A 135 17.53 -0.75 2.95
CA LEU A 135 18.81 -0.52 2.27
C LEU A 135 19.93 -0.11 3.23
N PRO A 136 19.81 0.98 4.01
CA PRO A 136 20.92 1.47 4.83
C PRO A 136 21.25 0.55 6.02
N VAL A 137 20.36 -0.37 6.39
CA VAL A 137 20.56 -1.25 7.54
C VAL A 137 21.15 -2.61 7.17
N CYS A 138 21.28 -2.94 5.88
CA CYS A 138 21.92 -4.18 5.46
C CYS A 138 23.43 -4.08 5.71
N PRO A 139 24.01 -4.88 6.63
CA PRO A 139 25.42 -4.74 7.00
C PRO A 139 26.39 -5.09 5.86
N LEU A 140 25.91 -5.82 4.85
CA LEU A 140 26.68 -6.26 3.69
C LEU A 140 26.33 -5.49 2.41
N GLY A 141 25.41 -4.52 2.48
CA GLY A 141 24.99 -3.74 1.32
C GLY A 141 24.41 -4.59 0.16
N LEU A 142 23.75 -5.71 0.47
CA LEU A 142 23.27 -6.66 -0.55
C LEU A 142 21.93 -6.29 -1.19
N ILE A 143 21.23 -5.29 -0.66
CA ILE A 143 19.88 -4.92 -1.10
C ILE A 143 19.97 -3.86 -2.19
N GLU A 144 19.37 -4.17 -3.33
CA GLU A 144 19.22 -3.30 -4.49
C GLU A 144 17.78 -2.78 -4.59
N GLU A 145 17.63 -1.64 -5.25
CA GLU A 145 16.33 -1.15 -5.72
C GLU A 145 16.11 -1.59 -7.16
N ARG A 146 14.97 -2.24 -7.44
CA ARG A 146 14.57 -2.63 -8.79
C ARG A 146 13.21 -2.03 -9.13
N SER A 147 13.11 -1.38 -10.28
CA SER A 147 11.82 -0.94 -10.82
C SER A 147 10.97 -2.16 -11.19
N MET A 148 9.68 -2.10 -10.91
CA MET A 148 8.74 -3.02 -11.55
C MET A 148 8.47 -2.51 -12.96
N ALA A 149 8.76 -3.33 -13.97
CA ALA A 149 8.09 -3.18 -15.26
C ALA A 149 6.60 -3.52 -15.04
N LEU A 150 5.72 -2.58 -15.41
CA LEU A 150 4.28 -2.82 -15.52
C LEU A 150 4.01 -3.90 -16.58
#